data_AF-A0A4P8EFY9-F1
#
_entry.id   AF-A0A4P8EFY9-F1
#
_cell.length_a   1.000
_cell.length_b   1.000
_cell.length_c   1.000
_cell.angle_alpha   90.00
_cell.angle_beta   90.00
_cell.angle_gamma   90.00
#
_symmetry.space_group_name_H-M   'P 1'
#
loop_
_entity.id
_entity.type
_entity.pdbx_description
1 polymer ?
#
loop_
_entity_poly.entity_id
_entity_poly.type
_entity_poly.pdbx_seq_one_letter_code
_entity_poly.pdbx_strand_id
1 'polypeptide(L)'
;MTYCRAFDMTNNTADRRRNIENIYPLAPLQEGILFHSLIAPENAGVYMPQMAYHLSGPIDAVRLRTAWEQVLARHSALRSAIHWEERDEPFQVVYRQLPLPWQELDWQGRDPQAELQQQFQENRDSPFDLRRPPLMRLQLARVTADRHILILCHHHIILDGWSQARMLQDVMAYYHSATHLRPPQPYVEYIRWLKRQDRDAAIGFWRDYLEGVPGPSLAFGGPGEAPEFLRSEWALPPALARQVGQFCADQGVTLNTLLQAVLGLIVAERLGRRDITFGSATAGRPTSLPGAAEMVGLFINALPVRLRVEPDDRIGDWLRRLQRQQAETIEHEHVALRDVQAGHGTLFDCLLVVENYPVSLDTEGHEIALDRVEFDEWTHFPLTLLVAPEQAGMKLILRYDRTVISDEKLAAFTDRFKTLISRIMAEPDGPVDALIDGIKTAQPAQTSAAPQPARAPATQTEKRLAAIWADLLKRPAPAATDNFFALGGHSLMAARMISQLRRELALELTVRALFERPVLADFANYIDAMQIGQAPETKADDDTVAMEF
;
A
#
# COMPACT_ATOMS: atom_id res chain seq x y z
N MET A 1 -24.74 11.38 12.00
CA MET A 1 -25.02 12.83 11.82
C MET A 1 -23.85 13.74 12.22
N THR A 2 -22.85 13.29 12.99
CA THR A 2 -21.68 14.07 13.42
C THR A 2 -20.70 14.44 12.28
N TYR A 3 -20.69 13.66 11.18
CA TYR A 3 -19.80 13.89 10.03
C TYR A 3 -20.30 14.90 8.97
N CYS A 4 -21.59 15.28 8.99
CA CYS A 4 -22.11 16.25 8.00
C CYS A 4 -21.97 17.72 8.43
N ARG A 5 -21.79 18.02 9.73
CA ARG A 5 -21.88 19.39 10.26
C ARG A 5 -20.58 20.21 10.25
N ALA A 6 -19.41 19.59 10.04
CA ALA A 6 -18.10 20.25 10.16
C ALA A 6 -17.24 20.19 8.88
N PHE A 7 -17.82 19.88 7.72
CA PHE A 7 -17.16 20.21 6.45
C PHE A 7 -17.40 21.71 6.26
N ASP A 8 -16.39 22.56 6.44
CA ASP A 8 -16.55 24.01 6.26
C ASP A 8 -16.55 24.33 4.75
N MET A 9 -17.61 24.99 4.31
CA MET A 9 -18.18 24.87 2.96
C MET A 9 -18.01 26.14 2.13
N THR A 10 -16.87 26.82 2.25
CA THR A 10 -16.69 28.19 1.75
C THR A 10 -16.65 28.32 0.22
N ASN A 11 -16.62 27.22 -0.54
CA ASN A 11 -16.54 27.24 -2.01
C ASN A 11 -17.51 26.30 -2.77
N ASN A 12 -18.55 25.73 -2.13
CA ASN A 12 -19.36 24.67 -2.75
C ASN A 12 -20.83 25.05 -3.01
N THR A 13 -21.25 25.00 -4.29
CA THR A 13 -22.62 25.17 -4.75
C THR A 13 -23.58 24.16 -4.11
N ALA A 14 -24.85 24.54 -3.92
CA ALA A 14 -25.89 23.71 -3.29
C ALA A 14 -26.05 22.32 -3.95
N ASP A 15 -25.74 22.21 -5.24
CA ASP A 15 -25.82 20.96 -6.00
C ASP A 15 -24.77 19.92 -5.59
N ARG A 16 -23.55 20.33 -5.24
CA ARG A 16 -22.52 19.39 -4.76
C ARG A 16 -22.87 18.79 -3.40
N ARG A 17 -23.55 19.54 -2.52
CA ARG A 17 -24.02 19.02 -1.22
C ARG A 17 -25.13 17.99 -1.39
N ARG A 18 -26.05 18.20 -2.34
CA ARG A 18 -27.13 17.24 -2.66
C ARG A 18 -26.58 15.93 -3.22
N ASN A 19 -25.43 15.98 -3.88
CA ASN A 19 -24.77 14.80 -4.44
C ASN A 19 -23.97 13.98 -3.41
N ILE A 20 -23.85 14.36 -2.14
CA ILE A 20 -23.18 13.53 -1.13
C ILE A 20 -24.13 12.42 -0.67
N GLU A 21 -23.69 11.17 -0.78
CA GLU A 21 -24.38 9.98 -0.29
C GLU A 21 -24.08 9.67 1.17
N ASN A 22 -22.79 9.61 1.53
CA ASN A 22 -22.35 9.16 2.85
C ASN A 22 -20.96 9.71 3.19
N ILE A 23 -20.64 9.77 4.49
CA ILE A 23 -19.33 10.18 5.00
C ILE A 23 -18.94 9.27 6.18
N TYR A 24 -17.74 8.69 6.13
CA TYR A 24 -17.23 7.78 7.16
C TYR A 24 -15.68 7.82 7.24
N PRO A 25 -15.06 7.41 8.36
CA PRO A 25 -13.60 7.38 8.48
C PRO A 25 -12.98 6.35 7.52
N LEU A 26 -11.67 6.48 7.28
CA LEU A 26 -10.91 5.54 6.47
C LEU A 26 -10.74 4.19 7.19
N ALA A 27 -10.56 3.13 6.39
CA ALA A 27 -10.04 1.87 6.90
C ALA A 27 -8.52 1.97 7.17
N PRO A 28 -7.98 1.13 8.05
CA PRO A 28 -6.56 1.12 8.45
C PRO A 28 -5.54 1.26 7.31
N LEU A 29 -5.62 0.42 6.26
CA LEU A 29 -4.68 0.50 5.14
C LEU A 29 -4.90 1.76 4.28
N GLN A 30 -6.15 2.23 4.12
CA GLN A 30 -6.43 3.47 3.39
C GLN A 30 -5.68 4.65 4.04
N GLU A 31 -5.58 4.68 5.37
CA GLU A 31 -4.80 5.71 6.07
C GLU A 31 -3.29 5.58 5.83
N GLY A 32 -2.76 4.36 5.78
CA GLY A 32 -1.35 4.09 5.46
C GLY A 32 -0.99 4.52 4.04
N ILE A 33 -1.83 4.18 3.05
CA ILE A 33 -1.67 4.60 1.66
C ILE A 33 -1.76 6.13 1.54
N LEU A 34 -2.81 6.73 2.11
CA LEU A 34 -2.98 8.19 2.11
C LEU A 34 -1.71 8.87 2.66
N PHE A 35 -1.18 8.37 3.76
CA PHE A 35 0.01 8.92 4.36
C PHE A 35 1.23 8.81 3.44
N HIS A 36 1.50 7.66 2.86
CA HIS A 36 2.65 7.50 1.96
C HIS A 36 2.54 8.43 0.74
N SER A 37 1.35 8.58 0.16
CA SER A 37 1.09 9.52 -0.93
C SER A 37 1.33 10.99 -0.55
N LEU A 38 1.26 11.34 0.74
CA LEU A 38 1.52 12.70 1.24
C LEU A 38 3.00 12.97 1.55
N ILE A 39 3.80 11.96 1.89
CA ILE A 39 5.24 12.14 2.17
C ILE A 39 6.07 12.17 0.89
N ALA A 40 5.78 11.26 -0.02
CA ALA A 40 6.52 11.08 -1.26
C ALA A 40 5.57 11.28 -2.45
N PRO A 41 5.05 12.50 -2.67
CA PRO A 41 4.18 12.79 -3.81
C PRO A 41 4.84 12.49 -5.16
N GLU A 42 6.17 12.56 -5.24
CA GLU A 42 6.97 12.10 -6.38
C GLU A 42 6.76 10.61 -6.70
N ASN A 43 6.39 9.81 -5.70
CA ASN A 43 6.12 8.38 -5.81
C ASN A 43 4.61 8.07 -5.83
N ALA A 44 3.75 9.07 -6.08
CA ALA A 44 2.29 8.87 -6.09
C ALA A 44 1.83 7.78 -7.10
N GLY A 45 2.58 7.57 -8.17
CA GLY A 45 2.33 6.51 -9.15
C GLY A 45 2.44 5.08 -8.59
N VAL A 46 3.08 4.87 -7.44
CA VAL A 46 3.22 3.54 -6.82
C VAL A 46 1.86 2.95 -6.43
N TYR A 47 0.89 3.77 -6.00
CA TYR A 47 -0.46 3.31 -5.67
C TYR A 47 -1.46 3.47 -6.81
N MET A 48 -0.98 3.43 -8.05
CA MET A 48 -1.83 3.51 -9.24
C MET A 48 -1.74 2.23 -10.07
N PRO A 49 -2.28 1.10 -9.56
CA PRO A 49 -2.36 -0.12 -10.34
C PRO A 49 -3.08 0.11 -11.68
N GLN A 50 -2.52 -0.50 -12.72
CA GLN A 50 -3.01 -0.42 -14.09
C GLN A 50 -3.19 -1.81 -14.68
N MET A 51 -4.32 -2.02 -15.36
CA MET A 51 -4.68 -3.31 -15.91
C MET A 51 -5.14 -3.14 -17.34
N ALA A 52 -4.69 -4.03 -18.22
CA ALA A 52 -5.08 -4.09 -19.60
C ALA A 52 -5.79 -5.42 -19.87
N TYR A 53 -7.08 -5.34 -20.14
CA TYR A 53 -7.92 -6.48 -20.51
C TYR A 53 -7.93 -6.57 -22.04
N HIS A 54 -7.32 -7.63 -22.58
CA HIS A 54 -7.33 -7.92 -24.02
C HIS A 54 -8.62 -8.64 -24.36
N LEU A 55 -9.47 -7.96 -25.12
CA LEU A 55 -10.82 -8.42 -25.46
C LEU A 55 -10.90 -8.75 -26.95
N SER A 56 -11.50 -9.89 -27.28
CA SER A 56 -11.79 -10.29 -28.66
C SER A 56 -13.27 -10.54 -28.90
N GLY A 57 -13.73 -10.31 -30.12
CA GLY A 57 -15.12 -10.48 -30.55
C GLY A 57 -15.77 -9.18 -31.07
N PRO A 58 -17.07 -9.21 -31.42
CA PRO A 58 -17.83 -8.04 -31.87
C PRO A 58 -18.16 -7.12 -30.69
N ILE A 59 -17.15 -6.39 -30.20
CA ILE A 59 -17.26 -5.54 -29.02
C ILE A 59 -18.12 -4.30 -29.33
N ASP A 60 -19.31 -4.24 -28.73
CA ASP A 60 -20.12 -3.03 -28.66
C ASP A 60 -19.59 -2.10 -27.54
N ALA A 61 -18.85 -1.07 -27.94
CA ALA A 61 -18.26 -0.08 -27.03
C ALA A 61 -19.32 0.71 -26.24
N VAL A 62 -20.50 0.98 -26.82
CA VAL A 62 -21.58 1.72 -26.15
C VAL A 62 -22.20 0.87 -25.06
N ARG A 63 -22.43 -0.43 -25.35
CA ARG A 63 -22.91 -1.39 -24.35
C ARG A 63 -21.89 -1.59 -23.23
N LEU A 64 -20.59 -1.63 -23.56
CA LEU A 64 -19.52 -1.77 -22.56
C LEU A 64 -19.42 -0.54 -21.66
N ARG A 65 -19.48 0.66 -22.23
CA ARG A 65 -19.55 1.90 -21.48
C ARG A 65 -20.77 1.92 -20.54
N THR A 66 -21.93 1.52 -21.04
CA THR A 66 -23.17 1.45 -20.25
C THR A 66 -23.03 0.48 -19.07
N ALA A 67 -22.41 -0.69 -19.28
CA ALA A 67 -22.12 -1.64 -18.22
C ALA A 67 -21.21 -1.03 -17.13
N TRP A 68 -20.16 -0.30 -17.52
CA TRP A 68 -19.29 0.42 -16.57
C TRP A 68 -20.01 1.54 -15.82
N GLU A 69 -20.92 2.27 -16.46
CA GLU A 69 -21.76 3.27 -15.79
C GLU A 69 -22.63 2.62 -14.70
N GLN A 70 -23.19 1.43 -14.95
CA GLN A 70 -23.93 0.67 -13.93
C GLN A 70 -23.02 0.24 -12.77
N VAL A 71 -21.81 -0.24 -13.07
CA VAL A 71 -20.82 -0.66 -12.05
C VAL A 71 -20.36 0.52 -11.19
N LEU A 72 -20.09 1.68 -11.78
CA LEU A 72 -19.75 2.91 -11.06
C LEU A 72 -20.90 3.35 -10.14
N ALA A 73 -22.15 3.30 -10.61
CA ALA A 73 -23.31 3.64 -9.79
C ALA A 73 -23.50 2.65 -8.62
N ARG A 74 -23.28 1.36 -8.90
CA ARG A 74 -23.48 0.23 -8.00
C ARG A 74 -22.54 0.22 -6.80
N HIS A 75 -21.25 0.52 -7.00
CA HIS A 75 -20.22 0.34 -5.96
C HIS A 75 -19.80 1.68 -5.35
N SER A 76 -20.10 1.90 -4.06
CA SER A 76 -19.82 3.16 -3.36
C SER A 76 -18.34 3.53 -3.34
N ALA A 77 -17.44 2.54 -3.28
CA ALA A 77 -16.00 2.75 -3.26
C ALA A 77 -15.50 3.49 -4.52
N LEU A 78 -16.07 3.19 -5.70
CA LEU A 78 -15.71 3.84 -6.97
C LEU A 78 -16.15 5.30 -7.04
N ARG A 79 -17.13 5.69 -6.20
CA ARG A 79 -17.67 7.04 -6.11
C ARG A 79 -17.14 7.84 -4.94
N SER A 80 -15.96 7.48 -4.44
CA SER A 80 -15.41 8.01 -3.20
C SER A 80 -14.24 8.97 -3.40
N ALA A 81 -14.21 10.02 -2.59
CA ALA A 81 -13.08 10.93 -2.41
C ALA A 81 -12.54 10.83 -0.98
N ILE A 82 -11.28 11.20 -0.79
CA ILE A 82 -10.58 11.16 0.48
C ILE A 82 -10.22 12.58 0.89
N HIS A 83 -10.56 12.93 2.13
CA HIS A 83 -10.36 14.25 2.73
C HIS A 83 -9.63 14.12 4.06
N TRP A 84 -8.74 15.06 4.39
CA TRP A 84 -7.89 14.98 5.58
C TRP A 84 -7.54 16.33 6.22
N GLU A 85 -7.84 17.44 5.55
CA GLU A 85 -7.48 18.80 6.01
C GLU A 85 -8.59 19.43 6.84
N GLU A 86 -9.83 18.99 6.63
CA GLU A 86 -11.04 19.60 7.16
C GLU A 86 -11.41 19.12 8.57
N ARG A 87 -10.78 18.05 9.07
CA ARG A 87 -11.09 17.40 10.36
C ARG A 87 -9.89 16.74 11.00
N ASP A 88 -10.01 16.43 12.29
CA ASP A 88 -9.03 15.70 13.12
C ASP A 88 -8.82 14.22 12.76
N GLU A 89 -9.64 13.64 11.89
CA GLU A 89 -9.39 12.30 11.31
C GLU A 89 -9.67 12.37 9.80
N PRO A 90 -8.93 11.60 8.97
CA PRO A 90 -9.22 11.58 7.55
C PRO A 90 -10.55 10.85 7.34
N PHE A 91 -11.28 11.23 6.31
CA PHE A 91 -12.58 10.65 6.02
C PHE A 91 -12.82 10.49 4.53
N GLN A 92 -13.66 9.52 4.22
CA GLN A 92 -14.12 9.21 2.88
C GLN A 92 -15.50 9.83 2.67
N VAL A 93 -15.68 10.48 1.51
CA VAL A 93 -16.94 11.06 1.06
C VAL A 93 -17.42 10.28 -0.15
N VAL A 94 -18.61 9.70 -0.07
CA VAL A 94 -19.26 8.97 -1.17
C VAL A 94 -20.22 9.91 -1.90
N TYR A 95 -20.16 9.96 -3.22
CA TYR A 95 -21.02 10.81 -4.06
C TYR A 95 -22.07 9.99 -4.79
N ARG A 96 -23.35 10.37 -4.77
CA ARG A 96 -24.47 9.61 -5.38
C ARG A 96 -24.26 9.32 -6.86
N GLN A 97 -23.82 10.33 -7.61
CA GLN A 97 -23.63 10.25 -9.05
C GLN A 97 -22.29 10.88 -9.43
N LEU A 98 -21.55 10.20 -10.30
CA LEU A 98 -20.36 10.72 -10.94
C LEU A 98 -20.39 10.35 -12.43
N PRO A 99 -19.86 11.20 -13.32
CA PRO A 99 -19.65 10.82 -14.70
C PRO A 99 -18.60 9.70 -14.78
N LEU A 100 -18.79 8.75 -15.71
CA LEU A 100 -17.79 7.73 -15.98
C LEU A 100 -16.55 8.39 -16.64
N PRO A 101 -15.33 8.20 -16.11
CA PRO A 101 -14.10 8.73 -16.69
C PRO A 101 -13.64 7.83 -17.84
N TRP A 102 -14.39 7.87 -18.95
CA TRP A 102 -14.24 7.00 -20.12
C TRP A 102 -13.57 7.72 -21.28
N GLN A 103 -12.58 7.06 -21.89
CA GLN A 103 -11.87 7.53 -23.10
C GLN A 103 -11.84 6.40 -24.13
N GLU A 104 -12.01 6.73 -25.41
CA GLU A 104 -11.80 5.81 -26.52
C GLU A 104 -10.53 6.20 -27.27
N LEU A 105 -9.72 5.20 -27.61
CA LEU A 105 -8.43 5.35 -28.29
C LEU A 105 -8.44 4.54 -29.59
N ASP A 106 -7.73 5.02 -30.61
CA ASP A 106 -7.57 4.31 -31.89
C ASP A 106 -6.11 3.94 -32.12
N TRP A 107 -5.81 2.64 -32.03
CA TRP A 107 -4.48 2.06 -32.18
C TRP A 107 -4.37 1.22 -33.46
N GLN A 108 -5.34 1.33 -34.37
CA GLN A 108 -5.29 0.63 -35.66
C GLN A 108 -4.02 0.99 -36.44
N GLY A 109 -3.33 -0.04 -36.94
CA GLY A 109 -2.09 0.12 -37.70
C GLY A 109 -0.86 0.49 -36.87
N ARG A 110 -0.96 0.48 -35.54
CA ARG A 110 0.14 0.76 -34.61
C ARG A 110 0.59 -0.51 -33.89
N ASP A 111 1.74 -0.47 -33.22
CA ASP A 111 2.17 -1.55 -32.32
C ASP A 111 1.41 -1.46 -30.99
N PRO A 112 0.50 -2.40 -30.69
CA PRO A 112 -0.32 -2.32 -29.48
C PRO A 112 0.49 -2.43 -28.19
N GLN A 113 1.65 -3.10 -28.21
CA GLN A 113 2.46 -3.26 -27.01
C GLN A 113 3.20 -1.96 -26.67
N ALA A 114 3.72 -1.27 -27.69
CA ALA A 114 4.37 0.02 -27.53
C ALA A 114 3.36 1.09 -27.04
N GLU A 115 2.17 1.13 -27.66
CA GLU A 115 1.08 2.03 -27.26
C GLU A 115 0.60 1.75 -25.83
N LEU A 116 0.48 0.47 -25.44
CA LEU A 116 0.11 0.10 -24.07
C LEU A 116 1.14 0.57 -23.05
N GLN A 117 2.44 0.38 -23.32
CA GLN A 117 3.51 0.83 -22.42
C GLN A 117 3.55 2.35 -22.30
N GLN A 118 3.37 3.07 -23.41
CA GLN A 118 3.25 4.51 -23.39
C GLN A 118 2.03 4.94 -22.56
N GLN A 119 0.87 4.34 -22.78
CA GLN A 119 -0.35 4.69 -22.05
C GLN A 119 -0.22 4.44 -20.55
N PHE A 120 0.46 3.35 -20.16
CA PHE A 120 0.78 3.07 -18.77
C PHE A 120 1.69 4.15 -18.17
N GLN A 121 2.70 4.60 -18.92
CA GLN A 121 3.59 5.68 -18.46
C GLN A 121 2.83 7.00 -18.29
N GLU A 122 2.03 7.41 -19.28
CA GLU A 122 1.22 8.63 -19.21
C GLU A 122 0.26 8.63 -18.01
N ASN A 123 -0.32 7.48 -17.69
CA ASN A 123 -1.17 7.33 -16.52
C ASN A 123 -0.39 7.52 -15.21
N ARG A 124 0.83 6.98 -15.09
CA ARG A 124 1.69 7.17 -13.91
C ARG A 124 2.11 8.63 -13.73
N ASP A 125 2.40 9.31 -14.84
CA ASP A 125 2.83 10.72 -14.85
C ASP A 125 1.68 11.70 -14.54
N SER A 126 0.44 11.21 -14.51
CA SER A 126 -0.75 11.96 -14.13
C SER A 126 -1.37 11.40 -12.84
N PRO A 127 -0.83 11.68 -11.65
CA PRO A 127 -1.36 11.13 -10.40
C PRO A 127 -2.76 11.66 -10.06
N PHE A 128 -3.53 10.88 -9.30
CA PHE A 128 -4.86 11.28 -8.84
C PHE A 128 -4.79 12.30 -7.69
N ASP A 129 -5.60 13.37 -7.74
CA ASP A 129 -5.93 14.15 -6.54
C ASP A 129 -7.00 13.40 -5.75
N LEU A 130 -6.62 12.82 -4.61
CA LEU A 130 -7.51 11.98 -3.80
C LEU A 130 -8.79 12.68 -3.34
N ARG A 131 -8.80 14.02 -3.33
CA ARG A 131 -9.98 14.84 -2.97
C ARG A 131 -10.96 15.02 -4.12
N ARG A 132 -10.61 14.58 -5.35
CA ARG A 132 -11.39 14.78 -6.57
C ARG A 132 -11.74 13.43 -7.20
N PRO A 133 -12.93 12.90 -6.94
CA PRO A 133 -13.37 11.65 -7.56
C PRO A 133 -13.84 11.90 -9.01
N PRO A 134 -13.91 10.86 -9.87
CA PRO A 134 -13.55 9.47 -9.60
C PRO A 134 -12.04 9.24 -9.50
N LEU A 135 -11.62 8.30 -8.64
CA LEU A 135 -10.21 7.89 -8.48
C LEU A 135 -9.85 6.73 -9.41
N MET A 136 -10.37 6.76 -10.63
CA MET A 136 -10.15 5.76 -11.69
C MET A 136 -10.23 6.40 -13.07
N ARG A 137 -9.66 5.74 -14.08
CA ARG A 137 -9.72 6.07 -15.51
C ARG A 137 -9.97 4.79 -16.30
N LEU A 138 -10.83 4.87 -17.31
CA LEU A 138 -11.12 3.78 -18.24
C LEU A 138 -10.80 4.24 -19.66
N GLN A 139 -9.97 3.47 -20.35
CA GLN A 139 -9.56 3.78 -21.72
C GLN A 139 -9.78 2.54 -22.57
N LEU A 140 -10.68 2.61 -23.56
CA LEU A 140 -10.93 1.52 -24.50
C LEU A 140 -10.16 1.80 -25.80
N ALA A 141 -9.09 1.05 -26.03
CA ALA A 141 -8.31 1.14 -27.25
C ALA A 141 -8.78 0.12 -28.29
N ARG A 142 -9.08 0.61 -29.50
CA ARG A 142 -9.40 -0.22 -30.66
C ARG A 142 -8.12 -0.60 -31.38
N VAL A 143 -7.80 -1.90 -31.43
CA VAL A 143 -6.59 -2.43 -32.10
C VAL A 143 -6.90 -2.89 -33.51
N THR A 144 -8.00 -3.64 -33.65
CA THR A 144 -8.59 -4.04 -34.94
C THR A 144 -10.11 -3.88 -34.87
N ALA A 145 -10.86 -4.33 -35.87
CA ALA A 145 -12.32 -4.32 -35.81
C ALA A 145 -12.89 -5.26 -34.71
N ASP A 146 -12.17 -6.33 -34.41
CA ASP A 146 -12.59 -7.44 -33.53
C ASP A 146 -11.72 -7.57 -32.27
N ARG A 147 -10.76 -6.67 -32.05
CA ARG A 147 -9.88 -6.68 -30.88
C ARG A 147 -9.75 -5.31 -30.24
N HIS A 148 -9.94 -5.29 -28.94
CA HIS A 148 -9.80 -4.10 -28.12
C HIS A 148 -8.93 -4.37 -26.90
N ILE A 149 -8.35 -3.32 -26.35
CA ILE A 149 -7.67 -3.35 -25.06
C ILE A 149 -8.39 -2.36 -24.15
N LEU A 150 -9.03 -2.85 -23.09
CA LEU A 150 -9.61 -2.01 -22.06
C LEU A 150 -8.59 -1.79 -20.95
N ILE A 151 -8.18 -0.55 -20.76
CA ILE A 151 -7.25 -0.14 -19.72
C ILE A 151 -8.04 0.44 -18.55
N LEU A 152 -7.81 -0.11 -17.37
CA LEU A 152 -8.26 0.44 -16.10
C LEU A 152 -7.04 0.93 -15.34
N CYS A 153 -6.99 2.22 -15.02
CA CYS A 153 -6.05 2.78 -14.04
C CYS A 153 -6.87 3.27 -12.85
N HIS A 154 -6.49 2.92 -11.63
CA HIS A 154 -7.19 3.39 -10.43
C HIS A 154 -6.23 3.65 -9.28
N HIS A 155 -6.65 4.44 -8.31
CA HIS A 155 -5.88 4.59 -7.08
C HIS A 155 -6.19 3.43 -6.12
N HIS A 156 -5.16 2.74 -5.62
CA HIS A 156 -5.29 1.55 -4.77
C HIS A 156 -6.11 1.82 -3.49
N ILE A 157 -6.21 3.08 -3.05
CA ILE A 157 -7.03 3.48 -1.88
C ILE A 157 -8.54 3.12 -1.98
N ILE A 158 -9.08 2.90 -3.18
CA ILE A 158 -10.50 2.57 -3.39
C ILE A 158 -10.77 1.10 -3.73
N LEU A 159 -9.75 0.33 -4.12
CA LEU A 159 -9.90 -1.02 -4.67
C LEU A 159 -8.67 -1.86 -4.36
N ASP A 160 -8.87 -3.16 -4.14
CA ASP A 160 -7.83 -4.19 -4.15
C ASP A 160 -8.05 -5.20 -5.29
N GLY A 161 -7.08 -6.10 -5.51
CA GLY A 161 -7.15 -7.12 -6.57
C GLY A 161 -8.40 -8.02 -6.47
N TRP A 162 -8.85 -8.36 -5.26
CA TRP A 162 -10.09 -9.12 -5.05
C TRP A 162 -11.32 -8.32 -5.50
N SER A 163 -11.42 -7.06 -5.09
CA SER A 163 -12.51 -6.16 -5.49
C SER A 163 -12.52 -5.93 -6.99
N GLN A 164 -11.35 -5.86 -7.61
CA GLN A 164 -11.23 -5.70 -9.06
C GLN A 164 -11.78 -6.91 -9.81
N ALA A 165 -11.44 -8.14 -9.41
CA ALA A 165 -12.01 -9.35 -10.03
C ALA A 165 -13.54 -9.38 -9.89
N ARG A 166 -14.06 -9.04 -8.70
CA ARG A 166 -15.51 -8.97 -8.46
C ARG A 166 -16.18 -7.87 -9.29
N MET A 167 -15.57 -6.70 -9.40
CA MET A 167 -16.04 -5.58 -10.22
C MET A 167 -16.11 -5.99 -11.69
N LEU A 168 -15.10 -6.68 -12.21
CA LEU A 168 -15.06 -7.15 -13.60
C LEU A 168 -16.17 -8.18 -13.90
N GLN A 169 -16.46 -9.08 -12.96
CA GLN A 169 -17.60 -9.98 -13.07
C GLN A 169 -18.94 -9.22 -13.18
N ASP A 170 -19.12 -8.13 -12.41
CA ASP A 170 -20.31 -7.29 -12.52
C ASP A 170 -20.37 -6.57 -13.88
N VAL A 171 -19.24 -6.07 -14.40
CA VAL A 171 -19.17 -5.47 -15.76
C VAL A 171 -19.61 -6.48 -16.81
N MET A 172 -19.05 -7.70 -16.78
CA MET A 172 -19.41 -8.74 -17.74
C MET A 172 -20.87 -9.16 -17.60
N ALA A 173 -21.40 -9.25 -16.39
CA ALA A 173 -22.82 -9.54 -16.20
C ALA A 173 -23.69 -8.45 -16.83
N TYR A 174 -23.45 -7.17 -16.54
CA TYR A 174 -24.21 -6.07 -17.15
C TYR A 174 -24.06 -6.00 -18.67
N TYR A 175 -22.90 -6.42 -19.20
CA TYR A 175 -22.64 -6.42 -20.63
C TYR A 175 -23.43 -7.51 -21.37
N HIS A 176 -23.41 -8.74 -20.85
CA HIS A 176 -23.98 -9.92 -21.51
C HIS A 176 -25.48 -10.09 -21.24
N SER A 177 -25.93 -9.71 -20.06
CA SER A 177 -27.31 -9.84 -19.64
C SER A 177 -27.80 -8.50 -19.11
N ALA A 178 -28.90 -8.01 -19.65
CA ALA A 178 -29.60 -6.84 -19.10
C ALA A 178 -30.26 -7.15 -17.72
N THR A 179 -29.64 -8.01 -16.92
CA THR A 179 -30.12 -8.47 -15.62
C THR A 179 -29.83 -7.46 -14.52
N HIS A 180 -30.82 -7.29 -13.64
CA HIS A 180 -30.60 -6.62 -12.37
C HIS A 180 -29.84 -7.53 -11.40
N LEU A 181 -28.58 -7.21 -11.17
CA LEU A 181 -27.79 -7.80 -10.10
C LEU A 181 -28.36 -7.40 -8.73
N ARG A 182 -28.40 -8.34 -7.76
CA ARG A 182 -28.77 -8.06 -6.36
C ARG A 182 -27.94 -6.88 -5.82
N PRO A 183 -28.49 -5.94 -5.04
CA PRO A 183 -27.71 -4.81 -4.51
C PRO A 183 -26.46 -5.30 -3.74
N PRO A 184 -25.27 -4.69 -3.95
CA PRO A 184 -24.08 -5.10 -3.23
C PRO A 184 -24.16 -4.63 -1.78
N GLN A 185 -23.47 -5.32 -0.88
CA GLN A 185 -23.22 -4.76 0.45
C GLN A 185 -22.29 -3.54 0.32
N PRO A 186 -22.66 -2.37 0.85
CA PRO A 186 -21.84 -1.17 0.71
C PRO A 186 -20.61 -1.25 1.62
N TYR A 187 -19.49 -0.70 1.16
CA TYR A 187 -18.21 -0.72 1.89
C TYR A 187 -18.28 -0.10 3.30
N VAL A 188 -19.25 0.80 3.55
CA VAL A 188 -19.50 1.35 4.89
C VAL A 188 -19.85 0.28 5.94
N GLU A 189 -20.39 -0.88 5.55
CA GLU A 189 -20.63 -1.97 6.49
C GLU A 189 -19.34 -2.56 7.05
N TYR A 190 -18.27 -2.59 6.25
CA TYR A 190 -16.94 -2.95 6.72
C TYR A 190 -16.41 -1.93 7.74
N ILE A 191 -16.58 -0.63 7.46
CA ILE A 191 -16.21 0.44 8.41
C ILE A 191 -17.01 0.32 9.73
N ARG A 192 -18.29 -0.04 9.65
CA ARG A 192 -19.10 -0.30 10.86
C ARG A 192 -18.66 -1.56 11.59
N TRP A 193 -18.23 -2.59 10.87
CA TRP A 193 -17.66 -3.80 11.45
C TRP A 193 -16.35 -3.51 12.18
N LEU A 194 -15.44 -2.73 11.58
CA LEU A 194 -14.19 -2.29 12.21
C LEU A 194 -14.44 -1.56 13.54
N LYS A 195 -15.44 -0.67 13.58
CA LYS A 195 -15.82 0.07 14.80
C LYS A 195 -16.37 -0.82 15.94
N ARG A 196 -16.79 -2.05 15.65
CA ARG A 196 -17.26 -3.00 16.66
C ARG A 196 -16.15 -3.89 17.22
N GLN A 197 -14.96 -3.88 16.62
CA GLN A 197 -13.85 -4.70 17.08
C GLN A 197 -13.20 -4.11 18.32
N ASP A 198 -12.63 -4.97 19.17
CA ASP A 198 -11.81 -4.56 20.30
C ASP A 198 -10.39 -4.23 19.82
N ARG A 199 -10.18 -2.96 19.49
CA ARG A 199 -8.91 -2.47 18.96
C ARG A 199 -7.78 -2.58 19.99
N ASP A 200 -8.07 -2.37 21.27
CA ASP A 200 -7.05 -2.40 22.33
C ASP A 200 -6.58 -3.83 22.57
N ALA A 201 -7.50 -4.81 22.53
CA ALA A 201 -7.14 -6.22 22.57
C ALA A 201 -6.29 -6.63 21.36
N ALA A 202 -6.66 -6.17 20.15
CA ALA A 202 -5.88 -6.47 18.95
C ALA A 202 -4.47 -5.87 18.97
N ILE A 203 -4.33 -4.61 19.40
CA ILE A 203 -3.02 -3.98 19.60
C ILE A 203 -2.23 -4.72 20.70
N GLY A 204 -2.88 -5.13 21.78
CA GLY A 204 -2.27 -5.95 22.84
C GLY A 204 -1.71 -7.25 22.29
N PHE A 205 -2.47 -7.98 21.48
CA PHE A 205 -2.02 -9.19 20.80
C PHE A 205 -0.76 -8.92 19.94
N TRP A 206 -0.77 -7.87 19.11
CA TRP A 206 0.37 -7.57 18.25
C TRP A 206 1.64 -7.20 19.02
N ARG A 207 1.49 -6.47 20.13
CA ARG A 207 2.60 -6.17 21.03
C ARG A 207 3.20 -7.46 21.61
N ASP A 208 2.36 -8.37 22.08
CA ASP A 208 2.81 -9.63 22.68
C ASP A 208 3.43 -10.55 21.62
N TYR A 209 2.85 -10.59 20.41
CA TYR A 209 3.37 -11.31 19.24
C TYR A 209 4.76 -10.84 18.80
N LEU A 210 5.01 -9.52 18.88
CA LEU A 210 6.30 -8.89 18.53
C LEU A 210 7.27 -8.76 19.71
N GLU A 211 6.92 -9.28 20.88
CA GLU A 211 7.76 -9.15 22.07
C GLU A 211 9.12 -9.84 21.87
N GLY A 212 10.21 -9.12 22.14
CA GLY A 212 11.57 -9.64 22.02
C GLY A 212 12.11 -9.75 20.59
N VAL A 213 11.39 -9.24 19.57
CA VAL A 213 11.97 -9.10 18.22
C VAL A 213 13.25 -8.25 18.32
N PRO A 214 14.40 -8.72 17.80
CA PRO A 214 15.71 -8.08 17.99
C PRO A 214 15.92 -6.77 17.21
N GLY A 215 14.84 -6.08 16.85
CA GLY A 215 14.85 -4.87 16.02
C GLY A 215 14.47 -5.11 14.56
N PRO A 216 14.53 -4.07 13.72
CA PRO A 216 13.96 -4.05 12.37
C PRO A 216 14.63 -5.09 11.46
N SER A 217 13.85 -5.79 10.64
CA SER A 217 14.36 -6.76 9.66
C SER A 217 14.45 -6.12 8.28
N LEU A 218 15.49 -5.28 8.11
CA LEU A 218 15.77 -4.57 6.86
C LEU A 218 16.84 -5.33 6.07
N ALA A 219 16.44 -6.36 5.32
CA ALA A 219 17.36 -7.26 4.63
C ALA A 219 17.95 -6.68 3.34
N PHE A 220 17.32 -5.62 2.82
CA PHE A 220 17.66 -4.97 1.56
C PHE A 220 18.07 -3.52 1.78
N GLY A 221 17.49 -2.84 2.78
CA GLY A 221 17.77 -1.45 3.13
C GLY A 221 16.52 -0.58 3.01
N GLY A 222 16.68 0.73 3.19
CA GLY A 222 15.60 1.68 2.83
C GLY A 222 15.52 1.87 1.31
N PRO A 223 14.38 2.34 0.77
CA PRO A 223 14.29 2.73 -0.63
C PRO A 223 15.35 3.79 -0.96
N GLY A 224 15.90 3.76 -2.18
CA GLY A 224 16.84 4.78 -2.63
C GLY A 224 16.22 6.19 -2.63
N GLU A 225 17.04 7.25 -2.68
CA GLU A 225 16.53 8.64 -2.75
C GLU A 225 15.62 8.87 -3.96
N ALA A 226 15.86 8.12 -5.05
CA ALA A 226 15.02 8.04 -6.25
C ALA A 226 14.94 6.56 -6.68
N PRO A 227 13.96 5.79 -6.18
CA PRO A 227 13.91 4.35 -6.41
C PRO A 227 13.70 4.04 -7.91
N GLU A 228 14.43 3.04 -8.42
CA GLU A 228 14.27 2.54 -9.78
C GLU A 228 13.60 1.17 -9.70
N PHE A 229 12.27 1.16 -9.70
CA PHE A 229 11.54 -0.09 -9.57
C PHE A 229 11.55 -0.88 -10.89
N LEU A 230 12.01 -2.12 -10.82
CA LEU A 230 12.05 -3.07 -11.93
C LEU A 230 11.22 -4.32 -11.62
N ARG A 231 10.93 -5.07 -12.69
CA ARG A 231 10.17 -6.33 -12.65
C ARG A 231 11.05 -7.47 -13.15
N SER A 232 11.07 -8.56 -12.40
CA SER A 232 11.58 -9.86 -12.84
C SER A 232 10.52 -10.92 -12.60
N GLU A 233 10.44 -11.93 -13.45
CA GLU A 233 9.46 -12.99 -13.31
C GLU A 233 10.04 -14.35 -13.66
N TRP A 234 9.55 -15.37 -12.97
CA TRP A 234 9.83 -16.76 -13.27
C TRP A 234 8.63 -17.62 -12.87
N ALA A 235 8.51 -18.79 -13.49
CA ALA A 235 7.41 -19.71 -13.23
C ALA A 235 7.93 -21.00 -12.59
N LEU A 236 7.16 -21.54 -11.64
CA LEU A 236 7.29 -22.94 -11.23
C LEU A 236 6.63 -23.82 -12.30
N PRO A 237 7.37 -24.74 -12.93
CA PRO A 237 6.80 -25.62 -13.94
C PRO A 237 5.60 -26.41 -13.38
N PRO A 238 4.60 -26.76 -14.20
CA PRO A 238 3.39 -27.46 -13.76
C PRO A 238 3.62 -28.70 -12.91
N ALA A 239 4.63 -29.49 -13.24
CA ALA A 239 5.00 -30.67 -12.48
C ALA A 239 5.47 -30.32 -11.06
N LEU A 240 6.34 -29.31 -10.93
CA LEU A 240 6.85 -28.85 -9.64
C LEU A 240 5.76 -28.16 -8.81
N ALA A 241 4.89 -27.36 -9.44
CA ALA A 241 3.76 -26.73 -8.75
C ALA A 241 2.82 -27.79 -8.13
N ARG A 242 2.55 -28.89 -8.85
CA ARG A 242 1.78 -30.03 -8.31
C ARG A 242 2.51 -30.73 -7.16
N GLN A 243 3.81 -30.93 -7.26
CA GLN A 243 4.61 -31.53 -6.19
C GLN A 243 4.60 -30.66 -4.92
N VAL A 244 4.73 -29.33 -5.08
CA VAL A 244 4.62 -28.37 -3.99
C VAL A 244 3.23 -28.46 -3.34
N GLY A 245 2.17 -28.51 -4.15
CA GLY A 245 0.80 -28.68 -3.65
C GLY A 245 0.61 -29.99 -2.87
N GLN A 246 1.12 -31.11 -3.38
CA GLN A 246 1.07 -32.41 -2.71
C GLN A 246 1.87 -32.39 -1.39
N PHE A 247 3.08 -31.83 -1.39
CA PHE A 247 3.89 -31.67 -0.19
C PHE A 247 3.16 -30.88 0.90
N CYS A 248 2.54 -29.75 0.52
CA CYS A 248 1.75 -28.93 1.43
C CYS A 248 0.60 -29.75 2.05
N ALA A 249 -0.12 -30.52 1.23
CA ALA A 249 -1.19 -31.41 1.69
C ALA A 249 -0.67 -32.50 2.66
N ASP A 250 0.44 -33.16 2.32
CA ASP A 250 1.05 -34.23 3.13
C ASP A 250 1.55 -33.71 4.48
N GLN A 251 2.09 -32.49 4.52
CA GLN A 251 2.57 -31.84 5.75
C GLN A 251 1.46 -31.16 6.57
N GLY A 252 0.25 -31.04 6.01
CA GLY A 252 -0.88 -30.35 6.63
C GLY A 252 -0.69 -28.83 6.71
N VAL A 253 -0.01 -28.24 5.72
CA VAL A 253 0.28 -26.80 5.67
C VAL A 253 -0.19 -26.16 4.37
N THR A 254 -0.34 -24.84 4.34
CA THR A 254 -0.72 -24.09 3.13
C THR A 254 0.49 -23.73 2.28
N LEU A 255 0.25 -23.50 0.98
CA LEU A 255 1.24 -22.91 0.09
C LEU A 255 1.77 -21.56 0.62
N ASN A 256 0.88 -20.72 1.17
CA ASN A 256 1.27 -19.45 1.77
C ASN A 256 2.30 -19.65 2.89
N THR A 257 2.06 -20.59 3.81
CA THR A 257 3.00 -20.92 4.89
C THR A 257 4.36 -21.38 4.35
N LEU A 258 4.38 -22.24 3.32
CA LEU A 258 5.63 -22.67 2.70
C LEU A 258 6.40 -21.48 2.09
N LEU A 259 5.72 -20.60 1.36
CA LEU A 259 6.35 -19.43 0.73
C LEU A 259 6.84 -18.41 1.77
N GLN A 260 6.08 -18.21 2.85
CA GLN A 260 6.49 -17.43 4.02
C GLN A 260 7.76 -17.99 4.66
N ALA A 261 7.82 -19.32 4.84
CA ALA A 261 9.00 -20.00 5.37
C ALA A 261 10.22 -19.79 4.46
N VAL A 262 10.09 -19.99 3.15
CA VAL A 262 11.19 -19.82 2.19
C VAL A 262 11.69 -18.38 2.17
N LEU A 263 10.79 -17.39 2.06
CA LEU A 263 11.18 -15.98 2.08
C LEU A 263 11.86 -15.61 3.39
N GLY A 264 11.27 -16.00 4.52
CA GLY A 264 11.81 -15.64 5.82
C GLY A 264 13.14 -16.32 6.14
N LEU A 265 13.41 -17.53 5.62
CA LEU A 265 14.75 -18.15 5.70
C LEU A 265 15.79 -17.34 4.92
N ILE A 266 15.47 -16.84 3.72
CA ILE A 266 16.38 -15.96 2.95
C ILE A 266 16.65 -14.65 3.71
N VAL A 267 15.62 -14.06 4.34
CA VAL A 267 15.77 -12.86 5.17
C VAL A 267 16.64 -13.16 6.41
N ALA A 268 16.42 -14.29 7.08
CA ALA A 268 17.21 -14.74 8.22
C ALA A 268 18.71 -14.90 7.87
N GLU A 269 19.00 -15.53 6.73
CA GLU A 269 20.36 -15.67 6.20
C GLU A 269 21.03 -14.31 5.95
N ARG A 270 20.32 -13.39 5.28
CA ARG A 270 20.84 -12.05 4.98
C ARG A 270 21.11 -11.22 6.22
N LEU A 271 20.26 -11.35 7.23
CA LEU A 271 20.41 -10.64 8.51
C LEU A 271 21.33 -11.35 9.50
N GLY A 272 21.76 -12.59 9.21
CA GLY A 272 22.60 -13.38 10.10
C GLY A 272 21.91 -13.73 11.43
N ARG A 273 20.57 -13.78 11.49
CA ARG A 273 19.80 -14.03 12.73
C ARG A 273 18.57 -14.89 12.51
N ARG A 274 18.17 -15.65 13.53
CA ARG A 274 17.09 -16.66 13.47
C ARG A 274 15.71 -16.16 13.87
N ASP A 275 15.61 -14.92 14.35
CA ASP A 275 14.34 -14.26 14.72
C ASP A 275 14.23 -12.97 13.92
N ILE A 276 13.33 -12.97 12.94
CA ILE A 276 13.16 -11.91 11.94
C ILE A 276 11.68 -11.62 11.72
N THR A 277 11.41 -10.47 11.10
CA THR A 277 10.09 -10.08 10.61
C THR A 277 10.14 -9.77 9.11
N PHE A 278 9.07 -10.09 8.39
CA PHE A 278 8.86 -9.61 7.02
C PHE A 278 7.38 -9.27 6.82
N GLY A 279 7.02 -8.53 5.78
CA GLY A 279 5.63 -8.19 5.50
C GLY A 279 4.91 -9.32 4.77
N SER A 280 3.65 -9.56 5.11
CA SER A 280 2.74 -10.37 4.28
C SER A 280 1.44 -9.62 4.06
N ALA A 281 0.92 -9.67 2.83
CA ALA A 281 -0.41 -9.19 2.54
C ALA A 281 -1.47 -10.22 2.98
N THR A 282 -2.52 -9.74 3.63
CA THR A 282 -3.69 -10.48 4.07
C THR A 282 -4.90 -9.98 3.31
N ALA A 283 -5.89 -10.84 3.05
CA ALA A 283 -7.07 -10.45 2.27
C ALA A 283 -7.95 -9.40 2.98
N GLY A 284 -7.89 -9.35 4.32
CA GLY A 284 -8.65 -8.41 5.15
C GLY A 284 -10.18 -8.52 5.03
N ARG A 285 -10.69 -9.67 4.57
CA ARG A 285 -12.14 -9.94 4.41
C ARG A 285 -12.63 -10.87 5.51
N PRO A 286 -13.13 -10.34 6.64
CA PRO A 286 -13.48 -11.16 7.80
C PRO A 286 -14.71 -12.04 7.51
N THR A 287 -14.65 -13.30 7.90
CA THR A 287 -15.75 -14.27 7.77
C THR A 287 -16.97 -13.90 8.63
N SER A 288 -16.77 -13.12 9.69
CA SER A 288 -17.83 -12.60 10.56
C SER A 288 -18.63 -11.45 9.95
N LEU A 289 -18.22 -10.93 8.78
CA LEU A 289 -18.95 -9.90 8.04
C LEU A 289 -19.69 -10.53 6.83
N PRO A 290 -21.02 -10.65 6.88
CA PRO A 290 -21.80 -11.21 5.76
C PRO A 290 -21.56 -10.45 4.46
N GLY A 291 -21.25 -11.18 3.39
CA GLY A 291 -21.01 -10.62 2.07
C GLY A 291 -19.66 -9.94 1.89
N ALA A 292 -18.72 -10.04 2.84
CA ALA A 292 -17.39 -9.43 2.73
C ALA A 292 -16.63 -9.84 1.46
N ALA A 293 -16.81 -11.08 0.98
CA ALA A 293 -16.21 -11.56 -0.26
C ALA A 293 -16.78 -10.90 -1.53
N GLU A 294 -18.00 -10.35 -1.47
CA GLU A 294 -18.68 -9.71 -2.61
C GLU A 294 -18.55 -8.18 -2.59
N MET A 295 -18.10 -7.60 -1.48
CA MET A 295 -17.92 -6.16 -1.33
C MET A 295 -16.77 -5.65 -2.21
N VAL A 296 -16.95 -4.46 -2.79
CA VAL A 296 -15.92 -3.74 -3.54
C VAL A 296 -15.39 -2.59 -2.69
N GLY A 297 -14.08 -2.58 -2.44
CA GLY A 297 -13.37 -1.60 -1.60
C GLY A 297 -11.91 -2.02 -1.31
N LEU A 298 -11.18 -1.28 -0.48
CA LEU A 298 -9.83 -1.67 -0.06
C LEU A 298 -9.88 -2.50 1.23
N PHE A 299 -9.70 -3.82 1.13
CA PHE A 299 -9.68 -4.73 2.29
C PHE A 299 -8.29 -5.22 2.63
N ILE A 300 -7.45 -5.43 1.62
CA ILE A 300 -6.09 -5.96 1.80
C ILE A 300 -5.36 -5.20 2.94
N ASN A 301 -4.53 -5.89 3.70
CA ASN A 301 -3.71 -5.27 4.73
C ASN A 301 -2.32 -5.90 4.73
N ALA A 302 -1.28 -5.12 5.03
CA ALA A 302 0.09 -5.59 5.11
C ALA A 302 0.54 -5.63 6.57
N LEU A 303 0.85 -6.81 7.08
CA LEU A 303 1.14 -7.05 8.50
C LEU A 303 2.42 -7.87 8.67
N PRO A 304 3.12 -7.74 9.81
CA PRO A 304 4.37 -8.44 10.04
C PRO A 304 4.14 -9.93 10.30
N VAL A 305 4.87 -10.76 9.56
CA VAL A 305 5.09 -12.17 9.86
C VAL A 305 6.40 -12.27 10.63
N ARG A 306 6.34 -12.80 11.86
CA ARG A 306 7.54 -13.10 12.65
C ARG A 306 7.94 -14.54 12.41
N LEU A 307 9.16 -14.74 11.93
CA LEU A 307 9.74 -16.07 11.74
C LEU A 307 10.83 -16.28 12.77
N ARG A 308 10.72 -17.37 13.53
CA ARG A 308 11.68 -17.77 14.56
C ARG A 308 12.10 -19.22 14.37
N VAL A 309 13.40 -19.45 14.23
CA VAL A 309 14.01 -20.79 14.10
C VAL A 309 14.78 -21.14 15.38
N GLU A 310 14.39 -22.24 16.00
CA GLU A 310 15.05 -22.85 17.15
C GLU A 310 16.09 -23.89 16.69
N PRO A 311 17.16 -24.14 17.48
CA PRO A 311 18.20 -25.11 17.12
C PRO A 311 17.69 -26.53 16.81
N ASP A 312 16.63 -26.97 17.48
CA ASP A 312 16.09 -28.33 17.36
C ASP A 312 14.88 -28.44 16.44
N ASP A 313 14.50 -27.34 15.76
CA ASP A 313 13.35 -27.33 14.86
C ASP A 313 13.50 -28.34 13.72
N ARG A 314 12.41 -29.08 13.49
CA ARG A 314 12.24 -29.98 12.34
C ARG A 314 11.33 -29.32 11.32
N ILE A 315 11.66 -29.44 10.03
CA ILE A 315 11.02 -28.68 8.95
C ILE A 315 9.49 -28.80 8.99
N GLY A 316 8.94 -30.02 9.01
CA GLY A 316 7.48 -30.23 9.05
C GLY A 316 6.80 -29.64 10.29
N ASP A 317 7.37 -29.87 11.48
CA ASP A 317 6.82 -29.35 12.75
C ASP A 317 6.91 -27.82 12.83
N TRP A 318 8.01 -27.27 12.34
CA TRP A 318 8.24 -25.83 12.27
C TRP A 318 7.28 -25.15 11.30
N LEU A 319 7.03 -25.72 10.11
CA LEU A 319 6.01 -25.21 9.18
C LEU A 319 4.61 -25.22 9.81
N ARG A 320 4.24 -26.30 10.51
CA ARG A 320 2.96 -26.37 11.24
C ARG A 320 2.88 -25.34 12.37
N ARG A 321 3.98 -25.10 13.08
CA ARG A 321 4.07 -24.05 14.10
C ARG A 321 3.90 -22.66 13.49
N LEU A 322 4.58 -22.37 12.38
CA LEU A 322 4.44 -21.12 11.64
C LEU A 322 3.00 -20.90 11.19
N GLN A 323 2.34 -21.92 10.62
CA GLN A 323 0.93 -21.82 10.22
C GLN A 323 -0.01 -21.54 11.39
N ARG A 324 0.15 -22.22 12.52
CA ARG A 324 -0.67 -21.99 13.71
C ARG A 324 -0.50 -20.55 14.22
N GLN A 325 0.74 -20.07 14.27
CA GLN A 325 1.04 -18.69 14.63
C GLN A 325 0.38 -17.69 13.66
N GLN A 326 0.33 -17.98 12.35
CA GLN A 326 -0.40 -17.14 11.39
C GLN A 326 -1.92 -17.22 11.58
N ALA A 327 -2.48 -18.38 11.95
CA ALA A 327 -3.90 -18.50 12.20
C ALA A 327 -4.34 -17.66 13.41
N GLU A 328 -3.48 -17.52 14.43
CA GLU A 328 -3.72 -16.68 15.61
C GLU A 328 -3.79 -15.18 15.26
N THR A 329 -3.19 -14.73 14.15
CA THR A 329 -3.25 -13.30 13.77
C THR A 329 -4.60 -12.90 13.18
N ILE A 330 -5.36 -13.84 12.58
CA ILE A 330 -6.54 -13.57 11.74
C ILE A 330 -7.57 -12.66 12.42
N GLU A 331 -7.88 -12.91 13.70
CA GLU A 331 -8.87 -12.10 14.44
C GLU A 331 -8.37 -10.66 14.72
N HIS A 332 -7.07 -10.44 14.61
CA HIS A 332 -6.38 -9.19 14.91
C HIS A 332 -5.82 -8.49 13.66
N GLU A 333 -6.03 -9.02 12.45
CA GLU A 333 -5.55 -8.44 11.18
C GLU A 333 -6.23 -7.12 10.79
N HIS A 334 -7.26 -6.73 11.53
CA HIS A 334 -8.06 -5.54 11.26
C HIS A 334 -7.43 -4.22 11.76
N VAL A 335 -6.24 -4.26 12.36
CA VAL A 335 -5.52 -3.06 12.83
C VAL A 335 -4.61 -2.47 11.76
N ALA A 336 -4.22 -1.21 11.91
CA ALA A 336 -3.28 -0.57 10.98
C ALA A 336 -1.85 -1.03 11.26
N LEU A 337 -1.05 -1.22 10.20
CA LEU A 337 0.38 -1.52 10.35
C LEU A 337 1.11 -0.51 11.23
N ARG A 338 0.75 0.78 11.14
CA ARG A 338 1.35 1.83 12.00
C ARG A 338 1.10 1.59 13.49
N ASP A 339 -0.07 1.03 13.84
CA ASP A 339 -0.44 0.76 15.23
C ASP A 339 0.35 -0.45 15.74
N VAL A 340 0.57 -1.45 14.87
CA VAL A 340 1.44 -2.60 15.12
C VAL A 340 2.91 -2.20 15.25
N GLN A 341 3.35 -1.20 14.48
CA GLN A 341 4.72 -0.68 14.50
C GLN A 341 4.98 0.30 15.65
N ALA A 342 3.94 0.74 16.38
CA ALA A 342 4.09 1.68 17.48
C ALA A 342 5.02 1.11 18.56
N GLY A 343 6.16 1.77 18.78
CA GLY A 343 7.18 1.32 19.74
C GLY A 343 8.25 0.36 19.17
N HIS A 344 8.07 -0.16 17.95
CA HIS A 344 9.05 -1.05 17.29
C HIS A 344 9.76 -0.38 16.10
N GLY A 345 9.21 0.70 15.54
CA GLY A 345 9.71 1.31 14.31
C GLY A 345 9.41 0.46 13.07
N THR A 346 10.19 0.63 12.00
CA THR A 346 10.00 -0.13 10.75
C THR A 346 10.30 -1.61 10.99
N LEU A 347 9.31 -2.49 10.83
CA LEU A 347 9.50 -3.92 11.10
C LEU A 347 10.16 -4.68 9.94
N PHE A 348 9.90 -4.29 8.69
CA PHE A 348 10.33 -5.02 7.50
C PHE A 348 10.48 -4.12 6.28
N ASP A 349 11.30 -4.55 5.31
CA ASP A 349 11.51 -3.90 4.01
C ASP A 349 11.18 -4.79 2.80
N CYS A 350 10.63 -5.98 3.06
CA CYS A 350 10.13 -6.86 2.01
C CYS A 350 8.70 -7.34 2.28
N LEU A 351 7.95 -7.57 1.21
CA LEU A 351 6.54 -7.97 1.24
C LEU A 351 6.31 -9.24 0.44
N LEU A 352 5.64 -10.22 1.03
CA LEU A 352 5.06 -11.36 0.32
C LEU A 352 3.58 -11.11 0.03
N VAL A 353 3.18 -11.31 -1.22
CA VAL A 353 1.78 -11.26 -1.65
C VAL A 353 1.47 -12.56 -2.37
N VAL A 354 0.52 -13.33 -1.84
CA VAL A 354 0.04 -14.56 -2.50
C VAL A 354 -1.39 -14.30 -2.99
N GLU A 355 -1.53 -14.13 -4.29
CA GLU A 355 -2.82 -13.87 -4.92
C GLU A 355 -3.57 -15.18 -5.15
N ASN A 356 -4.77 -15.26 -4.58
CA ASN A 356 -5.71 -16.36 -4.81
C ASN A 356 -7.02 -15.83 -5.41
N TYR A 357 -6.95 -14.79 -6.24
CA TYR A 357 -8.14 -14.15 -6.78
C TYR A 357 -8.84 -15.05 -7.80
N PRO A 358 -10.18 -15.08 -7.82
CA PRO A 358 -10.95 -15.78 -8.83
C PRO A 358 -10.97 -14.97 -10.14
N VAL A 359 -9.86 -14.95 -10.88
CA VAL A 359 -9.80 -14.30 -12.22
C VAL A 359 -10.29 -15.23 -13.33
N SER A 360 -11.02 -16.30 -12.99
CA SER A 360 -11.76 -17.06 -13.99
C SER A 360 -13.06 -16.30 -14.28
N LEU A 361 -13.05 -15.54 -15.37
CA LEU A 361 -14.29 -15.15 -16.03
C LEU A 361 -14.76 -16.38 -16.81
N ASP A 362 -15.98 -16.82 -16.55
CA ASP A 362 -16.63 -17.76 -17.45
C ASP A 362 -16.83 -17.05 -18.80
N THR A 363 -16.16 -17.52 -19.84
CA THR A 363 -16.26 -17.01 -21.20
C THR A 363 -17.00 -17.98 -22.11
N GLU A 364 -17.40 -19.16 -21.62
CA GLU A 364 -18.06 -20.17 -22.43
C GLU A 364 -19.48 -19.72 -22.81
N GLY A 365 -19.73 -19.58 -24.11
CA GLY A 365 -21.04 -19.18 -24.65
C GLY A 365 -21.30 -17.68 -24.70
N HIS A 366 -20.31 -16.85 -24.40
CA HIS A 366 -20.39 -15.39 -24.46
C HIS A 366 -19.87 -14.82 -25.81
N GLU A 367 -20.39 -13.64 -26.19
CA GLU A 367 -20.05 -12.97 -27.46
C GLU A 367 -18.65 -12.35 -27.45
N ILE A 368 -18.16 -11.89 -26.29
CA ILE A 368 -16.80 -11.37 -26.09
C ILE A 368 -15.99 -12.38 -25.29
N ALA A 369 -14.73 -12.58 -25.69
CA ALA A 369 -13.73 -13.30 -24.91
C ALA A 369 -12.73 -12.35 -24.25
N LEU A 370 -12.32 -12.67 -23.01
CA LEU A 370 -11.14 -12.10 -22.38
C LEU A 370 -9.94 -13.00 -22.68
N ASP A 371 -9.07 -12.57 -23.59
CA ASP A 371 -7.94 -13.38 -24.05
C ASP A 371 -6.80 -13.39 -23.04
N ARG A 372 -6.52 -12.22 -22.46
CA ARG A 372 -5.36 -11.98 -21.58
C ARG A 372 -5.60 -10.77 -20.69
N VAL A 373 -4.99 -10.80 -19.50
CA VAL A 373 -4.87 -9.64 -18.61
C VAL A 373 -3.40 -9.33 -18.43
N GLU A 374 -3.01 -8.10 -18.74
CA GLU A 374 -1.74 -7.53 -18.28
C GLU A 374 -2.01 -6.63 -17.08
N PHE A 375 -1.09 -6.59 -16.13
CA PHE A 375 -1.19 -5.68 -14.98
C PHE A 375 0.18 -5.09 -14.65
N ASP A 376 0.15 -3.84 -14.20
CA ASP A 376 1.28 -3.13 -13.65
C ASP A 376 0.90 -2.53 -12.30
N GLU A 377 1.55 -3.04 -11.25
CA GLU A 377 1.35 -2.63 -9.87
C GLU A 377 2.72 -2.58 -9.20
N TRP A 378 2.88 -1.58 -8.34
CA TRP A 378 4.10 -1.32 -7.59
C TRP A 378 3.77 -1.21 -6.12
N THR A 379 4.76 -1.47 -5.28
CA THR A 379 4.69 -1.18 -3.84
C THR A 379 5.89 -0.32 -3.47
N HIS A 380 5.83 0.29 -2.29
CA HIS A 380 6.92 1.11 -1.78
C HIS A 380 8.04 0.28 -1.12
N PHE A 381 7.94 -1.05 -1.11
CA PHE A 381 8.95 -1.92 -0.52
C PHE A 381 10.08 -2.19 -1.51
N PRO A 382 11.36 -2.12 -1.09
CA PRO A 382 12.51 -2.47 -1.92
C PRO A 382 12.44 -3.85 -2.57
N LEU A 383 11.74 -4.80 -1.95
CA LEU A 383 11.41 -6.09 -2.56
C LEU A 383 9.97 -6.48 -2.26
N THR A 384 9.19 -6.74 -3.31
CA THR A 384 7.89 -7.43 -3.21
C THR A 384 7.92 -8.70 -4.03
N LEU A 385 7.64 -9.82 -3.37
CA LEU A 385 7.43 -11.11 -4.01
C LEU A 385 5.93 -11.34 -4.15
N LEU A 386 5.44 -11.27 -5.38
CA LEU A 386 4.08 -11.59 -5.76
C LEU A 386 4.03 -13.03 -6.30
N VAL A 387 3.10 -13.83 -5.80
CA VAL A 387 2.88 -15.21 -6.25
C VAL A 387 1.45 -15.31 -6.73
N ALA A 388 1.26 -15.66 -8.01
CA ALA A 388 -0.04 -15.74 -8.65
C ALA A 388 -0.21 -17.11 -9.36
N PRO A 389 -1.44 -17.65 -9.42
CA PRO A 389 -1.72 -18.86 -10.19
C PRO A 389 -1.53 -18.60 -11.69
N GLU A 390 -1.09 -19.62 -12.41
CA GLU A 390 -0.99 -19.64 -13.88
C GLU A 390 -1.64 -20.92 -14.41
N GLN A 391 -2.11 -20.95 -15.67
CA GLN A 391 -3.00 -21.99 -16.24
C GLN A 391 -2.66 -23.45 -15.84
N ALA A 392 -1.37 -23.78 -15.68
CA ALA A 392 -0.94 -25.09 -15.20
C ALA A 392 0.12 -25.04 -14.09
N GLY A 393 0.45 -23.86 -13.54
CA GLY A 393 1.60 -23.68 -12.65
C GLY A 393 1.43 -22.51 -11.69
N MET A 394 2.55 -21.94 -11.24
CA MET A 394 2.58 -20.74 -10.41
C MET A 394 3.61 -19.77 -10.95
N LYS A 395 3.22 -18.50 -11.06
CA LYS A 395 4.10 -17.41 -11.48
C LYS A 395 4.58 -16.64 -10.25
N LEU A 396 5.88 -16.43 -10.15
CA LEU A 396 6.51 -15.62 -9.13
C LEU A 396 7.04 -14.34 -9.80
N ILE A 397 6.55 -13.20 -9.35
CA ILE A 397 6.87 -11.88 -9.87
C ILE A 397 7.59 -11.13 -8.76
N LEU A 398 8.84 -10.76 -9.01
CA LEU A 398 9.63 -9.92 -8.13
C LEU A 398 9.56 -8.48 -8.64
N ARG A 399 9.04 -7.59 -7.79
CA ARG A 399 9.19 -6.15 -7.94
C ARG A 399 10.28 -5.70 -7.00
N TYR A 400 11.28 -4.98 -7.50
CA TYR A 400 12.43 -4.61 -6.70
C TYR A 400 12.96 -3.23 -7.06
N ASP A 401 13.53 -2.52 -6.08
CA ASP A 401 14.27 -1.27 -6.30
C ASP A 401 15.72 -1.60 -6.69
N ARG A 402 16.07 -1.32 -7.95
CA ARG A 402 17.41 -1.59 -8.50
C ARG A 402 18.51 -0.80 -7.82
N THR A 403 18.18 0.36 -7.24
CA THR A 403 19.14 1.18 -6.51
C THR A 403 19.62 0.52 -5.22
N VAL A 404 18.83 -0.43 -4.70
CA VAL A 404 19.08 -1.18 -3.47
C VAL A 404 19.49 -2.63 -3.77
N ILE A 405 18.86 -3.25 -4.77
CA ILE A 405 19.03 -4.66 -5.14
C ILE A 405 19.56 -4.75 -6.58
N SER A 406 20.84 -5.12 -6.73
CA SER A 406 21.44 -5.35 -8.05
C SER A 406 20.90 -6.62 -8.71
N ASP A 407 21.01 -6.69 -10.04
CA ASP A 407 20.59 -7.82 -10.86
C ASP A 407 21.24 -9.15 -10.38
N GLU A 408 22.51 -9.10 -9.97
CA GLU A 408 23.24 -10.24 -9.37
C GLU A 408 22.62 -10.70 -8.04
N LYS A 409 22.29 -9.75 -7.14
CA LYS A 409 21.65 -10.05 -5.85
C LYS A 409 20.25 -10.65 -6.05
N LEU A 410 19.52 -10.19 -7.07
CA LEU A 410 18.21 -10.71 -7.45
C LEU A 410 18.29 -12.13 -8.01
N ALA A 411 19.28 -12.41 -8.87
CA ALA A 411 19.55 -13.75 -9.37
C ALA A 411 19.87 -14.71 -8.23
N ALA A 412 20.77 -14.32 -7.32
CA ALA A 412 21.11 -15.10 -6.13
C ALA A 412 19.89 -15.35 -5.21
N PHE A 413 19.03 -14.33 -5.02
CA PHE A 413 17.76 -14.50 -4.31
C PHE A 413 16.88 -15.56 -4.97
N THR A 414 16.72 -15.48 -6.29
CA THR A 414 15.85 -16.38 -7.07
C THR A 414 16.35 -17.83 -7.01
N ASP A 415 17.66 -18.04 -7.16
CA ASP A 415 18.26 -19.37 -7.09
C ASP A 415 18.19 -19.95 -5.67
N ARG A 416 18.40 -19.12 -4.64
CA ARG A 416 18.22 -19.53 -3.25
C ARG A 416 16.77 -19.92 -2.96
N PHE A 417 15.80 -19.15 -3.45
CA PHE A 417 14.37 -19.44 -3.30
C PHE A 417 14.00 -20.81 -3.86
N LYS A 418 14.45 -21.11 -5.09
CA LYS A 418 14.24 -22.43 -5.74
C LYS A 418 14.92 -23.56 -4.98
N THR A 419 16.14 -23.32 -4.50
CA THR A 419 16.92 -24.29 -3.74
C THR A 419 16.22 -24.64 -2.42
N LEU A 420 15.74 -23.65 -1.68
CA LEU A 420 15.04 -23.86 -0.39
C LEU A 420 13.74 -24.63 -0.55
N ILE A 421 12.91 -24.32 -1.56
CA ILE A 421 11.72 -25.13 -1.88
C ILE A 421 12.11 -26.59 -2.09
N SER A 422 13.12 -26.83 -2.91
CA SER A 422 13.55 -28.20 -3.25
C SER A 422 14.09 -28.96 -2.04
N ARG A 423 14.88 -28.29 -1.17
CA ARG A 423 15.44 -28.90 0.05
C ARG A 423 14.37 -29.20 1.10
N ILE A 424 13.44 -28.26 1.33
CA ILE A 424 12.31 -28.45 2.25
C ILE A 424 11.46 -29.66 1.83
N MET A 425 11.21 -29.82 0.53
CA MET A 425 10.43 -30.94 -0.01
C MET A 425 11.18 -32.27 0.06
N ALA A 426 12.50 -32.27 -0.10
CA ALA A 426 13.32 -33.47 -0.07
C ALA A 426 13.53 -34.03 1.35
N GLU A 427 13.60 -33.15 2.36
CA GLU A 427 13.93 -33.51 3.74
C GLU A 427 12.90 -32.94 4.73
N PRO A 428 11.60 -33.32 4.66
CA PRO A 428 10.55 -32.77 5.54
C PRO A 428 10.81 -32.96 7.04
N ASP A 429 11.57 -34.00 7.42
CA ASP A 429 11.94 -34.31 8.82
C ASP A 429 13.38 -33.86 9.16
N GLY A 430 14.02 -33.15 8.23
CA GLY A 430 15.35 -32.58 8.40
C GLY A 430 15.36 -31.41 9.41
N PRO A 431 16.54 -31.07 9.96
CA PRO A 431 16.68 -29.91 10.81
C PRO A 431 16.54 -28.61 10.00
N VAL A 432 15.77 -27.65 10.50
CA VAL A 432 15.63 -26.33 9.86
C VAL A 432 16.97 -25.60 9.77
N ASP A 433 17.86 -25.82 10.75
CA ASP A 433 19.18 -25.19 10.77
C ASP A 433 20.07 -25.57 9.57
N ALA A 434 19.86 -26.76 8.99
CA ALA A 434 20.58 -27.14 7.76
C ALA A 434 20.14 -26.30 6.55
N LEU A 435 18.99 -25.63 6.60
CA LEU A 435 18.48 -24.76 5.56
C LEU A 435 19.04 -23.34 5.63
N ILE A 436 19.74 -22.97 6.71
CA ILE A 436 20.24 -21.62 6.94
C ILE A 436 21.77 -21.60 6.84
N ASP A 437 22.30 -20.94 5.81
CA ASP A 437 23.74 -20.82 5.65
C ASP A 437 24.29 -19.58 6.41
N GLY A 438 25.38 -19.74 7.15
CA GLY A 438 26.21 -18.61 7.61
C GLY A 438 25.79 -17.92 8.92
N ILE A 439 24.77 -18.38 9.65
CA ILE A 439 24.47 -17.86 11.00
C ILE A 439 25.47 -18.44 12.00
N LYS A 440 26.51 -17.66 12.33
CA LYS A 440 27.37 -17.94 13.49
C LYS A 440 26.64 -17.51 14.75
N THR A 441 26.49 -18.41 15.72
CA THR A 441 25.92 -18.10 17.05
C THR A 441 26.67 -16.95 17.73
N ALA A 442 26.06 -15.75 17.82
CA ALA A 442 26.16 -14.83 18.98
C ALA A 442 25.38 -13.49 18.80
N GLN A 443 24.49 -13.25 19.79
CA GLN A 443 24.06 -11.99 20.44
C GLN A 443 23.32 -10.85 19.70
N PRO A 444 22.33 -10.21 20.38
CA PRO A 444 21.52 -9.13 19.82
C PRO A 444 22.30 -7.81 19.77
N ALA A 445 22.24 -7.14 18.62
CA ALA A 445 22.70 -5.76 18.47
C ALA A 445 21.70 -4.81 19.15
N GLN A 446 22.11 -4.18 20.26
CA GLN A 446 21.46 -2.99 20.81
C GLN A 446 22.17 -1.76 20.26
N THR A 447 21.43 -0.90 19.55
CA THR A 447 21.83 0.49 19.31
C THR A 447 20.60 1.39 19.39
N SER A 448 20.28 1.85 20.60
CA SER A 448 19.53 3.10 20.78
C SER A 448 20.46 4.13 21.43
N ALA A 449 20.67 5.26 20.75
CA ALA A 449 21.42 6.39 21.29
C ALA A 449 20.80 6.88 22.61
N ALA A 450 21.65 7.31 23.56
CA ALA A 450 21.21 7.84 24.84
C ALA A 450 20.38 9.13 24.68
N PRO A 451 19.35 9.37 25.52
CA PRO A 451 18.55 10.60 25.45
C PRO A 451 19.38 11.84 25.83
N GLN A 452 19.28 12.89 25.01
CA GLN A 452 19.80 14.22 25.35
C GLN A 452 18.95 14.86 26.47
N PRO A 453 19.54 15.72 27.33
CA PRO A 453 18.80 16.38 28.41
C PRO A 453 17.69 17.29 27.86
N ALA A 454 16.51 17.24 28.48
CA ALA A 454 15.34 18.01 28.07
C ALA A 454 15.60 19.53 28.12
N ARG A 455 15.54 20.19 26.97
CA ARG A 455 15.70 21.66 26.82
C ARG A 455 14.38 22.33 26.49
N ALA A 456 14.00 23.42 27.16
CA ALA A 456 12.79 24.16 26.81
C ALA A 456 12.87 24.86 25.43
N PRO A 457 11.75 25.00 24.71
CA PRO A 457 11.65 25.82 23.49
C PRO A 457 12.08 27.28 23.73
N ALA A 458 13.11 27.74 23.01
CA ALA A 458 13.75 29.04 23.18
C ALA A 458 13.40 30.02 22.05
N THR A 459 13.50 29.59 20.80
CA THR A 459 13.22 30.45 19.63
C THR A 459 11.72 30.67 19.43
N GLN A 460 11.35 31.69 18.66
CA GLN A 460 9.95 31.97 18.35
C GLN A 460 9.30 30.79 17.60
N THR A 461 10.03 30.22 16.64
CA THR A 461 9.60 29.06 15.85
C THR A 461 9.52 27.80 16.70
N GLU A 462 10.48 27.56 17.61
CA GLU A 462 10.40 26.46 18.58
C GLU A 462 9.16 26.59 19.48
N LYS A 463 8.89 27.78 20.03
CA LYS A 463 7.72 28.01 20.89
C LYS A 463 6.41 27.82 20.12
N ARG A 464 6.37 28.24 18.86
CA ARG A 464 5.19 28.06 18.00
C ARG A 464 4.96 26.59 17.66
N LEU A 465 6.00 25.87 17.25
CA LEU A 465 5.93 24.42 17.02
C LEU A 465 5.51 23.67 18.27
N ALA A 466 6.05 24.01 19.44
CA ALA A 466 5.67 23.40 20.70
C ALA A 466 4.18 23.60 21.02
N ALA A 467 3.62 24.78 20.73
CA ALA A 467 2.18 25.03 20.90
C ALA A 467 1.33 24.20 19.91
N ILE A 468 1.76 24.07 18.66
CA ILE A 468 1.06 23.24 17.66
C ILE A 468 1.13 21.76 18.05
N TRP A 469 2.29 21.27 18.49
CA TRP A 469 2.46 19.90 18.95
C TRP A 469 1.62 19.62 20.20
N ALA A 470 1.57 20.54 21.15
CA ALA A 470 0.72 20.41 22.34
C ALA A 470 -0.75 20.22 21.97
N ASP A 471 -1.26 21.03 21.03
CA ASP A 471 -2.65 20.94 20.59
C ASP A 471 -2.93 19.69 19.74
N LEU A 472 -2.03 19.32 18.83
CA LEU A 472 -2.19 18.12 18.00
C LEU A 472 -2.12 16.85 18.84
N LEU A 473 -1.11 16.73 19.72
CA LEU A 473 -0.88 15.54 20.54
C LEU A 473 -1.81 15.47 21.77
N LYS A 474 -2.57 16.54 22.05
CA LYS A 474 -3.39 16.70 23.26
C LYS A 474 -2.59 16.46 24.54
N ARG A 475 -1.38 17.04 24.61
CA ARG A 475 -0.39 16.88 25.68
C ARG A 475 0.21 18.23 26.11
N PRO A 476 0.88 18.31 27.27
CA PRO A 476 1.68 19.49 27.63
C PRO A 476 2.72 19.83 26.57
N ALA A 477 3.13 21.10 26.52
CA ALA A 477 4.10 21.58 25.53
C ALA A 477 5.40 20.76 25.60
N PRO A 478 5.88 20.21 24.46
CA PRO A 478 7.09 19.41 24.40
C PRO A 478 8.35 20.25 24.63
N ALA A 479 9.42 19.59 25.07
CA ALA A 479 10.76 20.14 25.05
C ALA A 479 11.27 20.28 23.60
N ALA A 480 12.23 21.18 23.38
CA ALA A 480 12.86 21.39 22.09
C ALA A 480 13.66 20.17 21.60
N THR A 481 14.09 19.32 22.51
CA THR A 481 14.78 18.04 22.22
C THR A 481 13.81 16.87 22.03
N ASP A 482 12.50 17.08 22.20
CA ASP A 482 11.54 16.01 22.05
C ASP A 482 11.34 15.65 20.57
N ASN A 483 11.19 14.35 20.33
CA ASN A 483 10.89 13.79 19.03
C ASN A 483 9.36 13.67 18.86
N PHE A 484 8.83 14.22 17.76
CA PHE A 484 7.40 14.24 17.45
C PHE A 484 6.76 12.85 17.53
N PHE A 485 7.40 11.86 16.92
CA PHE A 485 6.89 10.49 16.81
C PHE A 485 7.01 9.72 18.13
N ALA A 486 8.08 9.96 18.89
CA ALA A 486 8.25 9.38 20.22
C ALA A 486 7.18 9.88 21.21
N LEU A 487 6.63 11.07 21.00
CA LEU A 487 5.53 11.62 21.80
C LEU A 487 4.14 11.10 21.40
N GLY A 488 4.07 10.15 20.47
CA GLY A 488 2.81 9.63 19.92
C GLY A 488 2.30 10.42 18.72
N GLY A 489 3.10 11.36 18.20
CA GLY A 489 2.82 12.00 16.94
C GLY A 489 2.88 11.00 15.81
N HIS A 490 2.01 11.20 14.82
CA HIS A 490 2.00 10.37 13.63
C HIS A 490 1.90 11.25 12.39
N SER A 491 2.51 10.80 11.31
CA SER A 491 2.07 10.90 9.93
C SER A 491 0.93 11.86 9.58
N LEU A 492 -0.30 11.56 10.02
CA LEU A 492 -1.47 12.40 9.74
C LEU A 492 -1.45 13.72 10.52
N MET A 493 -1.07 13.70 11.80
CA MET A 493 -0.85 14.93 12.57
C MET A 493 0.28 15.76 11.94
N ALA A 494 1.33 15.10 11.44
CA ALA A 494 2.39 15.76 10.68
C ALA A 494 1.84 16.44 9.42
N ALA A 495 1.05 15.75 8.60
CA ALA A 495 0.41 16.33 7.42
C ALA A 495 -0.47 17.55 7.75
N ARG A 496 -1.22 17.51 8.86
CA ARG A 496 -2.00 18.66 9.32
C ARG A 496 -1.15 19.80 9.81
N MET A 497 -0.15 19.51 10.63
CA MET A 497 0.82 20.51 11.09
C MET A 497 1.44 21.22 9.90
N ILE A 498 1.88 20.47 8.89
CA ILE A 498 2.47 21.01 7.67
C ILE A 498 1.45 21.85 6.89
N SER A 499 0.22 21.37 6.68
CA SER A 499 -0.84 22.15 6.02
C SER A 499 -1.15 23.45 6.80
N GLN A 500 -1.18 23.40 8.13
CA GLN A 500 -1.34 24.59 8.98
C GLN A 500 -0.16 25.55 8.85
N LEU A 501 1.08 25.05 8.95
CA LEU A 501 2.29 25.87 8.82
C LEU A 501 2.43 26.49 7.43
N ARG A 502 2.06 25.77 6.35
CA ARG A 502 2.00 26.31 4.99
C ARG A 502 1.08 27.53 4.91
N ARG A 503 -0.13 27.42 5.48
CA ARG A 503 -1.10 28.53 5.51
C ARG A 503 -0.62 29.72 6.34
N GLU A 504 0.05 29.46 7.47
CA GLU A 504 0.50 30.51 8.38
C GLU A 504 1.80 31.20 7.93
N LEU A 505 2.74 30.46 7.34
CA LEU A 505 4.10 30.93 7.05
C LEU A 505 4.35 31.19 5.56
N ALA A 506 3.42 30.85 4.67
CA ALA A 506 3.59 30.92 3.22
C ALA A 506 4.84 30.17 2.68
N LEU A 507 5.28 29.13 3.40
CA LEU A 507 6.41 28.28 3.02
C LEU A 507 5.92 26.96 2.43
N GLU A 508 6.62 26.45 1.41
CA GLU A 508 6.42 25.10 0.86
C GLU A 508 7.09 24.04 1.76
N LEU A 509 6.50 23.76 2.92
CA LEU A 509 6.99 22.73 3.86
C LEU A 509 6.45 21.36 3.47
N THR A 510 7.21 20.27 3.53
CA THR A 510 6.71 18.91 3.23
C THR A 510 6.59 18.05 4.49
N VAL A 511 5.73 17.01 4.46
CA VAL A 511 5.67 16.03 5.55
C VAL A 511 6.99 15.30 5.71
N ARG A 512 7.66 15.02 4.58
CA ARG A 512 9.01 14.44 4.52
C ARG A 512 10.02 15.24 5.35
N ALA A 513 9.98 16.57 5.31
CA ALA A 513 10.91 17.41 6.06
C ALA A 513 10.85 17.18 7.59
N LEU A 514 9.66 16.90 8.14
CA LEU A 514 9.50 16.53 9.55
C LEU A 514 10.02 15.12 9.84
N PHE A 515 9.81 14.16 8.93
CA PHE A 515 10.32 12.79 9.10
C PHE A 515 11.85 12.74 9.13
N GLU A 516 12.49 13.53 8.28
CA GLU A 516 13.95 13.68 8.27
C GLU A 516 14.48 14.41 9.51
N ARG A 517 13.66 15.26 10.15
CA ARG A 517 14.02 16.12 11.28
C ARG A 517 12.95 16.04 12.36
N PRO A 518 12.80 14.88 13.05
CA PRO A 518 11.66 14.64 13.93
C PRO A 518 11.77 15.36 15.27
N VAL A 519 12.93 15.96 15.58
CA VAL A 519 13.19 16.70 16.82
C VAL A 519 12.72 18.15 16.65
N LEU A 520 12.00 18.67 17.64
CA LEU A 520 11.36 19.98 17.57
C LEU A 520 12.34 21.10 17.19
N ALA A 521 13.52 21.16 17.82
CA ALA A 521 14.55 22.16 17.55
C ALA A 521 15.11 22.04 16.12
N ASP A 522 15.36 20.82 15.65
CA ASP A 522 15.94 20.58 14.31
C ASP A 522 14.94 20.98 13.22
N PHE A 523 13.65 20.69 13.45
CA PHE A 523 12.59 21.12 12.55
C PHE A 523 12.38 22.64 12.58
N ALA A 524 12.47 23.27 13.78
CA ALA A 524 12.39 24.72 13.92
C ALA A 524 13.52 25.42 13.15
N ASN A 525 14.75 24.94 13.30
CA ASN A 525 15.92 25.47 12.60
C ASN A 525 15.78 25.34 11.08
N TYR A 526 15.21 24.24 10.59
CA TYR A 526 14.92 24.06 9.18
C TYR A 526 13.91 25.10 8.66
N ILE A 527 12.84 25.35 9.40
CA ILE A 527 11.85 26.39 9.05
C ILE A 527 12.50 27.79 9.05
N ASP A 528 13.27 28.12 10.09
CA ASP A 528 13.95 29.41 10.21
C ASP A 528 14.92 29.65 9.04
N ALA A 529 15.67 28.62 8.63
CA ALA A 529 16.57 28.69 7.48
C ALA A 529 15.81 28.95 6.17
N MET A 530 14.62 28.36 5.98
CA MET A 530 13.78 28.61 4.78
C MET A 530 13.22 30.04 4.75
N GLN A 531 12.91 30.62 5.92
CA GLN A 531 12.42 32.01 6.00
C GLN A 531 13.51 33.03 5.69
N ILE A 532 14.75 32.77 6.13
CA ILE A 532 15.90 33.65 5.84
C ILE A 532 16.22 33.64 4.34
N GLY A 533 16.08 32.49 3.66
CA GLY A 533 16.29 32.37 2.22
C GLY A 533 15.24 33.05 1.32
N GLN A 534 14.12 33.53 1.88
CA GLN A 534 13.06 34.25 1.16
C GLN A 534 13.03 35.77 1.46
N ALA A 535 13.96 36.30 2.27
CA ALA A 535 14.01 37.74 2.52
C ALA A 535 14.37 38.50 1.21
N PRO A 536 13.64 39.57 0.86
CA PRO A 536 13.94 40.34 -0.35
C PRO A 536 15.32 40.99 -0.23
N GLU A 537 16.16 40.86 -1.27
CA GLU A 537 17.37 41.67 -1.43
C GLU A 537 16.98 43.15 -1.29
N THR A 538 17.35 43.75 -0.16
CA THR A 538 17.30 45.20 0.02
C THR A 538 18.15 45.84 -1.07
N LYS A 539 17.50 46.49 -2.05
CA LYS A 539 18.13 47.47 -2.93
C LYS A 539 18.90 48.45 -2.06
N ALA A 540 20.22 48.46 -2.22
CA ALA A 540 21.04 49.55 -1.70
C ALA A 540 20.58 50.84 -2.39
N ASP A 541 20.20 51.83 -1.59
CA ASP A 541 20.04 53.21 -2.02
C ASP A 541 21.37 53.68 -2.61
N ASP A 542 21.37 53.98 -3.91
CA ASP A 542 22.45 54.69 -4.59
C ASP A 542 22.20 56.19 -4.39
N ASP A 543 22.57 56.67 -3.20
CA ASP A 543 22.55 58.09 -2.90
C ASP A 543 23.71 58.76 -3.64
N THR A 544 23.32 59.46 -4.69
CA THR A 544 24.18 60.25 -5.57
C THR A 544 24.84 61.38 -4.79
N VAL A 545 26.16 61.33 -4.64
CA VAL A 545 26.98 62.52 -4.36
C VAL A 545 27.93 62.74 -5.53
N ALA A 546 27.65 63.79 -6.28
CA ALA A 546 28.55 64.39 -7.25
C ALA A 546 29.76 65.02 -6.52
N MET A 547 30.98 64.86 -7.08
CA MET A 547 31.90 65.95 -7.45
C MET A 547 33.30 65.41 -7.81
N GLU A 548 33.78 65.87 -8.99
CA GLU A 548 35.16 66.27 -9.34
C GLU A 548 36.31 65.25 -9.08
N PHE A 549 37.12 64.79 -10.04
CA PHE A 549 37.69 65.33 -11.29
C PHE A 549 37.94 64.21 -12.30
#